data_AF-A0A947EW61-F1
#
_entry.id   AF-A0A947EW61-F1
#
_cell.length_a   1.000
_cell.length_b   1.000
_cell.length_c   1.000
_cell.angle_alpha   90.00
_cell.angle_beta   90.00
_cell.angle_gamma   90.00
#
_symmetry.space_group_name_H-M   'P 1'
#
loop_
_entity.id
_entity.type
_entity.pdbx_description
1 polymer ?
#
loop_
_entity_poly.entity_id
_entity_poly.type
_entity_poly.pdbx_seq_one_letter_code
_entity_poly.pdbx_strand_id
1 'polypeptide(L)'
;MQTNIPNTLFCFVFTLFFSVVIHSQEIENNSIPVTSEKDSIPPALDSNEISNQLIAQDTVQRDTVRKPQFLTDVVNYTAKDYMRLSPRDNRMYLYNEARIIYGDMTIEAGLIIIDNEKNEVYAY
;
A
#
# COMPACT_ATOMS: atom_id res chain seq x y z
N MET A 1 -40.24 81.35 -34.35
CA MET A 1 -39.68 81.23 -32.99
C MET A 1 -38.47 82.15 -32.90
N GLN A 2 -38.54 83.25 -32.15
CA GLN A 2 -37.38 84.11 -31.89
C GLN A 2 -36.58 83.55 -30.71
N THR A 3 -35.27 83.41 -30.86
CA THR A 3 -34.37 82.89 -29.81
C THR A 3 -33.95 84.04 -28.89
N ASN A 4 -34.27 83.94 -27.60
CA ASN A 4 -33.87 84.91 -26.57
C ASN A 4 -32.42 84.68 -26.12
N ILE A 5 -31.46 84.96 -27.01
CA ILE A 5 -30.02 84.81 -26.80
C ILE A 5 -29.52 85.33 -25.43
N PRO A 6 -29.93 86.52 -24.92
CA PRO A 6 -29.40 87.01 -23.64
C PRO A 6 -29.83 86.14 -22.45
N ASN A 7 -31.05 85.59 -22.47
CA ASN A 7 -31.53 84.70 -21.42
C ASN A 7 -30.77 83.38 -21.44
N THR A 8 -30.51 82.83 -22.64
CA THR A 8 -29.73 81.60 -22.79
C THR A 8 -28.31 81.78 -22.29
N LEU A 9 -27.66 82.91 -22.61
CA LEU A 9 -26.31 83.22 -22.14
C LEU A 9 -26.26 83.35 -20.61
N PHE A 10 -27.26 84.03 -20.03
CA PHE A 10 -27.37 84.19 -18.57
C PHE A 10 -27.49 82.83 -17.86
N CYS A 11 -28.29 81.90 -18.38
CA CYS A 11 -28.40 80.55 -17.83
C CYS A 11 -27.08 79.79 -17.90
N PHE A 12 -26.32 79.89 -19.00
CA PHE A 12 -25.02 79.23 -19.13
C PHE A 12 -23.99 79.75 -18.13
N VAL A 13 -23.92 81.06 -17.94
CA VAL A 13 -23.04 81.69 -16.95
C VAL A 13 -23.42 81.19 -15.54
N PHE A 14 -24.70 81.17 -15.21
CA PHE A 14 -25.17 80.69 -13.89
C PHE A 14 -24.79 79.23 -13.63
N THR A 15 -24.87 78.35 -14.63
CA THR A 15 -24.50 76.94 -14.46
C THR A 15 -23.00 76.69 -14.28
N LEU A 16 -22.13 77.54 -14.84
CA LEU A 16 -20.67 77.37 -14.73
C LEU A 16 -20.12 77.72 -13.35
N PHE A 17 -20.81 78.56 -12.56
CA PHE A 17 -20.38 78.94 -11.22
C PHE A 17 -20.82 77.96 -10.12
N PHE A 18 -21.76 77.05 -10.40
CA PHE A 18 -22.21 76.02 -9.48
C PHE A 18 -21.68 74.64 -9.87
N SER A 19 -20.35 74.46 -9.83
CA SER A 19 -19.75 73.12 -9.84
C SER A 19 -19.94 72.47 -8.47
N VAL A 20 -21.06 71.76 -8.29
CA VAL A 20 -21.30 70.97 -7.07
C VAL A 20 -20.35 69.78 -7.07
N VAL A 21 -19.35 69.80 -6.18
CA VAL A 21 -18.47 68.64 -5.95
C VAL A 21 -19.20 67.67 -5.03
N ILE A 22 -19.78 66.63 -5.61
CA ILE A 22 -20.39 65.53 -4.85
C ILE A 22 -19.26 64.60 -4.42
N HIS A 23 -19.09 64.45 -3.10
CA HIS A 23 -18.19 63.45 -2.52
C HIS A 23 -19.02 62.24 -2.08
N SER A 24 -18.62 61.04 -2.48
CA SER A 24 -19.11 59.81 -1.85
C SER A 24 -18.46 59.68 -0.49
N GLN A 25 -19.23 59.48 0.59
CA GLN A 25 -18.66 59.09 1.88
C GLN A 25 -18.37 57.58 1.82
N GLU A 26 -17.08 57.21 1.93
CA GLU A 26 -16.67 55.85 2.25
C GLU A 26 -16.87 55.65 3.76
N ILE A 27 -17.62 54.61 4.14
CA ILE A 27 -17.71 54.21 5.56
C ILE A 27 -16.41 53.48 5.89
N GLU A 28 -15.66 53.98 6.88
CA GLU A 28 -14.51 53.25 7.42
C GLU A 28 -14.96 51.86 7.86
N ASN A 29 -14.44 50.87 7.14
CA ASN A 29 -14.41 49.48 7.58
C ASN A 29 -13.46 49.40 8.77
N ASN A 30 -13.99 49.64 9.97
CA ASN A 30 -13.34 49.19 11.21
C ASN A 30 -13.85 47.79 11.56
N SER A 31 -13.73 46.84 10.62
CA SER A 31 -13.86 45.43 10.99
C SER A 31 -12.66 45.05 11.83
N ILE A 32 -12.94 44.61 13.05
CA ILE A 32 -11.95 43.95 13.90
C ILE A 32 -11.44 42.75 13.10
N PRO A 33 -10.13 42.51 12.97
CA PRO A 33 -9.64 41.30 12.35
C PRO A 33 -10.11 40.12 13.21
N VAL A 34 -11.15 39.42 12.75
CA VAL A 34 -11.56 38.15 13.34
C VAL A 34 -10.46 37.15 13.00
N THR A 35 -9.57 36.90 13.96
CA THR A 35 -8.68 35.74 13.89
C THR A 35 -9.54 34.50 14.04
N SER A 36 -9.69 33.74 12.96
CA SER A 36 -10.31 32.41 13.02
C SER A 36 -9.55 31.59 14.06
N GLU A 37 -10.24 31.13 15.11
CA GLU A 37 -9.69 30.09 15.97
C GLU A 37 -9.42 28.87 15.08
N LYS A 38 -8.19 28.35 15.14
CA LYS A 38 -7.88 27.08 14.51
C LYS A 38 -8.63 26.01 15.29
N ASP A 39 -9.48 25.27 14.58
CA ASP A 39 -10.21 24.14 15.11
C ASP A 39 -9.25 23.16 15.80
N SER A 40 -9.67 22.60 16.93
CA SER A 40 -8.86 21.64 17.72
C SER A 40 -8.79 20.26 17.09
N ILE A 41 -9.50 20.05 15.98
CA ILE A 41 -9.50 18.79 15.26
C ILE A 41 -8.22 18.70 14.41
N PRO A 42 -7.39 17.66 14.60
CA PRO A 42 -6.22 17.47 13.76
C PRO A 42 -6.65 17.32 12.30
N PRO A 43 -5.87 17.84 11.33
CA PRO A 43 -6.17 17.64 9.93
C PRO A 43 -6.28 16.14 9.63
N ALA A 44 -7.22 15.78 8.75
CA ALA A 44 -7.35 14.40 8.29
C ALA A 44 -6.00 13.91 7.75
N LEU A 45 -5.55 12.75 8.22
CA LEU A 45 -4.29 12.14 7.81
C LEU A 45 -4.26 12.01 6.28
N ASP A 46 -3.15 12.39 5.67
CA ASP A 46 -2.97 12.25 4.24
C ASP A 46 -3.01 10.76 3.85
N SER A 47 -3.52 10.46 2.65
CA SER A 47 -3.65 9.08 2.16
C SER A 47 -2.33 8.29 2.21
N ASN A 48 -1.20 8.98 2.07
CA ASN A 48 0.13 8.41 2.17
C ASN A 48 0.52 8.05 3.62
N GLU A 49 0.11 8.83 4.60
CA GLU A 49 0.36 8.55 6.02
C GLU A 49 -0.47 7.34 6.49
N ILE A 50 -1.71 7.24 6.02
CA ILE A 50 -2.60 6.09 6.27
C ILE A 50 -2.02 4.80 5.69
N SER A 51 -1.50 4.85 4.45
CA SER A 51 -0.88 3.70 3.79
C SER A 51 0.35 3.18 4.55
N ASN A 52 1.20 4.10 5.02
CA ASN A 52 2.40 3.74 5.78
C ASN A 52 2.07 3.12 7.14
N GLN A 53 1.00 3.57 7.81
CA GLN A 53 0.53 2.97 9.05
C GLN A 53 -0.04 1.55 8.85
N LEU A 54 -0.75 1.31 7.74
CA LEU A 54 -1.27 -0.02 7.40
C LEU A 54 -0.14 -1.03 7.11
N ILE A 55 0.93 -0.60 6.43
CA ILE A 55 2.10 -1.45 6.16
C ILE A 55 2.85 -1.78 7.45
N ALA A 56 2.94 -0.83 8.38
CA ALA A 56 3.57 -1.07 9.69
C ALA A 56 2.77 -2.05 10.56
N GLN A 57 1.45 -2.10 10.40
CA GLN A 57 0.56 -2.96 11.19
C GLN A 57 0.53 -4.42 10.69
N ASP A 58 0.82 -4.67 9.41
CA ASP A 58 0.82 -6.02 8.82
C ASP A 58 2.23 -6.65 8.78
N THR A 59 2.85 -6.76 9.96
CA THR A 59 4.03 -7.62 10.13
C THR A 59 3.67 -8.83 10.98
N VAL A 60 3.07 -9.84 10.33
CA VAL A 60 3.03 -11.18 10.91
C VAL A 60 4.47 -11.68 11.01
N GLN A 61 4.96 -11.90 12.23
CA GLN A 61 6.28 -12.51 12.44
C GLN A 61 6.32 -13.84 11.69
N ARG A 62 7.25 -13.96 10.73
CA ARG A 62 7.55 -15.26 10.13
C ARG A 62 8.10 -16.15 11.24
N ASP A 63 7.41 -17.24 11.51
CA ASP A 63 7.86 -18.27 12.43
C ASP A 63 9.27 -18.72 12.03
N THR A 64 10.22 -18.56 12.94
CA THR A 64 11.64 -18.89 12.75
C THR A 64 11.95 -20.34 13.12
N VAL A 65 10.96 -21.14 13.51
CA VAL A 65 11.17 -22.57 13.80
C VAL A 65 11.53 -23.30 12.50
N ARG A 66 12.81 -23.68 12.40
CA ARG A 66 13.33 -24.51 11.31
C ARG A 66 12.63 -25.86 11.37
N LYS A 67 11.97 -26.24 10.26
CA LYS A 67 11.28 -27.54 10.16
C LYS A 67 12.27 -28.66 10.48
N PRO A 68 11.90 -29.63 11.35
CA PRO A 68 12.78 -30.75 11.65
C PRO A 68 13.07 -31.54 10.38
N GLN A 69 14.33 -31.90 10.19
CA GLN A 69 14.78 -32.64 9.03
C GLN A 69 14.37 -34.12 9.19
N PHE A 70 13.69 -34.69 8.19
CA PHE A 70 12.96 -35.95 8.36
C PHE A 70 13.87 -37.20 8.40
N LEU A 71 15.02 -37.14 7.73
CA LEU A 71 16.01 -38.22 7.67
C LEU A 71 17.25 -37.83 8.49
N THR A 72 17.36 -38.36 9.71
CA THR A 72 18.53 -38.16 10.60
C THR A 72 19.35 -39.44 10.83
N ASP A 73 18.84 -40.59 10.42
CA ASP A 73 19.37 -41.91 10.79
C ASP A 73 19.63 -42.83 9.58
N VAL A 74 20.28 -43.97 9.82
CA VAL A 74 20.64 -44.97 8.80
C VAL A 74 19.38 -45.60 8.19
N VAL A 75 19.14 -45.33 6.91
CA VAL A 75 17.99 -45.85 6.16
C VAL A 75 18.38 -47.15 5.46
N ASN A 76 17.71 -48.26 5.80
CA ASN A 76 17.80 -49.48 5.01
C ASN A 76 16.71 -49.47 3.94
N TYR A 77 17.07 -49.74 2.69
CA TYR A 77 16.15 -49.60 1.58
C TYR A 77 16.31 -50.75 0.57
N THR A 78 15.20 -51.25 0.06
CA THR A 78 15.14 -52.37 -0.88
C THR A 78 14.06 -52.15 -1.91
N ALA A 79 14.25 -52.63 -3.14
CA ALA A 79 13.22 -52.68 -4.17
C ALA A 79 13.38 -53.95 -5.00
N LYS A 80 12.31 -54.38 -5.65
CA LYS A 80 12.30 -55.62 -6.45
C LYS A 80 12.89 -55.42 -7.84
N ASP A 81 12.52 -54.34 -8.53
CA ASP A 81 12.92 -54.14 -9.92
C ASP A 81 14.22 -53.36 -10.02
N TYR A 82 14.23 -52.11 -9.52
CA TYR A 82 15.44 -51.31 -9.57
C TYR A 82 15.56 -50.30 -8.44
N MET A 83 16.82 -49.96 -8.22
CA MET A 83 17.28 -48.94 -7.31
C MET A 83 18.24 -48.04 -8.09
N ARG A 84 17.88 -46.77 -8.26
CA ARG A 84 18.65 -45.83 -9.07
C ARG A 84 18.99 -44.59 -8.28
N LEU A 85 20.27 -44.33 -8.13
CA LEU A 85 20.77 -43.04 -7.66
C LEU A 85 20.90 -42.09 -8.84
N SER A 86 20.31 -40.89 -8.74
CA SER A 86 20.57 -39.77 -9.63
C SER A 86 21.43 -38.75 -8.87
N PRO A 87 22.76 -38.71 -9.11
CA PRO A 87 23.64 -37.74 -8.46
C PRO A 87 23.31 -36.30 -8.86
N ARG A 88 22.80 -36.09 -10.09
CA ARG A 88 22.43 -34.75 -10.57
C ARG A 88 21.27 -34.15 -9.79
N ASP A 89 20.28 -34.97 -9.45
CA ASP A 89 19.10 -34.54 -8.70
C ASP A 89 19.24 -34.80 -7.20
N ASN A 90 20.37 -35.38 -6.76
CA ASN A 90 20.62 -35.86 -5.41
C ASN A 90 19.48 -36.75 -4.86
N ARG A 91 18.90 -37.60 -5.71
CA ARG A 91 17.71 -38.42 -5.43
C ARG A 91 17.95 -39.90 -5.62
N MET A 92 17.34 -40.72 -4.76
CA MET A 92 17.30 -42.18 -4.90
C MET A 92 15.89 -42.63 -5.26
N TYR A 93 15.79 -43.45 -6.30
CA TYR A 93 14.52 -44.01 -6.79
C TYR A 93 14.49 -45.50 -6.53
N LEU A 94 13.44 -45.97 -5.88
CA LEU A 94 13.18 -47.39 -5.58
C LEU A 94 11.86 -47.78 -6.25
N TYR A 95 11.90 -48.74 -7.15
CA TYR A 95 10.75 -49.10 -7.98
C TYR A 95 10.38 -50.58 -7.82
N ASN A 96 9.06 -50.79 -7.73
CA ASN A 96 8.38 -52.07 -7.54
C ASN A 96 8.66 -52.71 -6.18
N GLU A 97 7.61 -52.92 -5.37
CA GLU A 97 7.69 -53.45 -4.00
C GLU A 97 8.82 -52.78 -3.19
N ALA A 98 8.88 -51.45 -3.28
CA ALA A 98 9.90 -50.66 -2.60
C ALA A 98 9.61 -50.62 -1.10
N ARG A 99 10.64 -50.89 -0.29
CA ARG A 99 10.58 -50.89 1.18
C ARG A 99 11.71 -50.03 1.74
N ILE A 100 11.37 -49.18 2.68
CA ILE A 100 12.31 -48.40 3.49
C ILE A 100 12.08 -48.71 4.97
N ILE A 101 13.16 -48.96 5.71
CA ILE A 101 13.17 -49.11 7.16
C ILE A 101 13.94 -47.93 7.75
N TYR A 102 13.27 -47.18 8.62
CA TYR A 102 13.80 -46.00 9.30
C TYR A 102 13.44 -46.04 10.78
N GLY A 103 14.41 -46.32 11.64
CA GLY A 103 14.16 -46.59 13.06
C GLY A 103 13.12 -47.70 13.22
N ASP A 104 12.00 -47.38 13.89
CA ASP A 104 10.87 -48.30 14.10
C ASP A 104 9.82 -48.24 12.98
N MET A 105 10.01 -47.41 11.95
CA MET A 105 9.08 -47.23 10.84
C MET A 105 9.46 -48.08 9.64
N THR A 106 8.48 -48.74 9.03
CA THR A 106 8.61 -49.42 7.73
C THR A 106 7.63 -48.80 6.75
N ILE A 107 8.14 -48.33 5.61
CA ILE A 107 7.37 -47.70 4.53
C ILE A 107 7.46 -48.62 3.31
N GLU A 108 6.31 -49.05 2.80
CA GLU A 108 6.22 -49.87 1.58
C GLU A 108 5.39 -49.14 0.53
N ALA A 109 5.86 -49.13 -0.72
CA ALA A 109 5.18 -48.45 -1.82
C ALA A 109 5.55 -49.05 -3.18
N GLY A 110 4.79 -48.70 -4.23
CA GLY A 110 5.13 -49.09 -5.60
C GLY A 110 6.33 -48.30 -6.13
N LEU A 111 6.44 -47.03 -5.75
CA LEU A 111 7.58 -46.16 -6.05
C LEU A 111 7.93 -45.35 -4.81
N ILE A 112 9.19 -45.41 -4.38
CA ILE A 112 9.72 -44.54 -3.34
C ILE A 112 10.81 -43.64 -3.92
N ILE A 113 10.73 -42.34 -3.64
CA ILE A 113 11.72 -41.34 -4.02
C ILE A 113 12.28 -40.71 -2.74
N ILE A 114 13.58 -40.84 -2.54
CA ILE A 114 14.32 -40.21 -1.44
C ILE A 114 15.00 -38.96 -2.00
N ASP A 115 14.68 -37.79 -1.45
CA ASP A 115 15.31 -36.51 -1.78
C ASP A 115 16.30 -36.14 -0.67
N ASN A 116 17.61 -36.23 -0.96
CA ASN A 116 18.67 -35.99 0.03
C ASN A 116 18.93 -34.49 0.26
N GLU A 117 18.50 -33.59 -0.63
CA GLU A 117 18.65 -32.15 -0.39
C GLU A 117 17.64 -31.69 0.66
N LYS A 118 16.39 -32.15 0.52
CA LYS A 118 15.33 -31.83 1.46
C LYS A 118 15.32 -32.77 2.67
N ASN A 119 15.95 -33.94 2.54
CA ASN A 119 15.87 -35.04 3.50
C ASN A 119 14.42 -35.48 3.72
N GLU A 120 13.72 -35.71 2.61
CA GLU A 120 12.31 -36.11 2.56
C GLU A 120 12.16 -37.41 1.76
N VAL A 121 11.12 -38.20 2.11
CA VAL A 121 10.76 -39.43 1.41
C VAL A 121 9.35 -39.31 0.86
N TYR A 122 9.20 -39.62 -0.43
CA TYR A 122 7.92 -39.65 -1.12
C TYR A 122 7.60 -41.09 -1.48
N ALA A 123 6.42 -41.57 -1.09
CA ALA A 123 5.93 -42.91 -1.36
C ALA A 123 4.64 -42.81 -2.18
N TYR A 124 4.56 -43.58 -3.28
CA TYR A 124 3.43 -43.65 -4.20
C TYR A 124 2.88 -45.07 -4.31
#